data_AF-A0A4S1EV57-F1
#
_entry.id   AF-A0A4S1EV57-F1
#
_cell.length_a   1.000
_cell.length_b   1.000
_cell.length_c   1.000
_cell.angle_alpha   90.00
_cell.angle_beta   90.00
_cell.angle_gamma   90.00
#
_symmetry.space_group_name_H-M   'P 1'
#
loop_
_entity.id
_entity.type
_entity.pdbx_description
1 polymer ?
#
loop_
_entity_poly.entity_id
_entity_poly.type
_entity_poly.pdbx_seq_one_letter_code
_entity_poly.pdbx_strand_id
1 'polypeptide(L)'
;MTRPNAIPLAPARLAEFVSDGFHGSMEWIAETLQRRAEPSTLWPEVRSIVVLAMNYGPDHDPRDILEKRNRGAISVYAQNRDYHDVMKGRLKEIAGKLV
;
A
#
# COMPACT_ATOMS: atom_id res chain seq x y z
N MET A 1 4.00 -10.69 -16.00
CA MET A 1 2.98 -10.01 -16.82
C MET A 1 2.54 -8.78 -16.05
N THR A 2 2.70 -7.56 -16.58
CA THR A 2 2.43 -6.31 -15.83
C THR A 2 1.05 -5.70 -16.13
N ARG A 3 0.17 -6.45 -16.80
CA ARG A 3 -1.15 -5.95 -17.21
C ARG A 3 -2.00 -5.59 -15.98
N PRO A 4 -2.92 -4.60 -16.11
CA PRO A 4 -3.73 -4.15 -14.98
C PRO A 4 -4.64 -5.24 -14.40
N ASN A 5 -5.03 -6.22 -15.23
CA ASN A 5 -5.86 -7.36 -14.85
C ASN A 5 -5.07 -8.63 -14.47
N ALA A 6 -3.77 -8.51 -14.14
CA ALA A 6 -2.91 -9.66 -13.83
C ALA A 6 -3.27 -10.39 -12.52
N ILE A 7 -4.18 -9.84 -11.71
CA ILE A 7 -4.66 -10.41 -10.45
C ILE A 7 -6.18 -10.70 -10.50
N PRO A 8 -6.64 -11.66 -11.33
CA PRO A 8 -8.06 -11.80 -11.69
C PRO A 8 -9.00 -12.13 -10.51
N LEU A 9 -8.47 -12.68 -9.42
CA LEU A 9 -9.25 -13.01 -8.23
C LEU A 9 -9.36 -11.85 -7.23
N ALA A 10 -8.57 -10.78 -7.39
CA ALA A 10 -8.55 -9.67 -6.44
C ALA A 10 -9.89 -8.93 -6.32
N PRO A 11 -10.65 -8.64 -7.42
CA PRO A 11 -11.96 -8.01 -7.32
C PRO A 11 -12.95 -8.79 -6.47
N ALA A 12 -13.08 -10.10 -6.73
CA ALA A 12 -14.02 -10.96 -6.01
C ALA A 12 -13.65 -11.09 -4.53
N ARG A 13 -12.36 -11.28 -4.22
CA ARG A 13 -11.88 -11.35 -2.82
C ARG A 13 -12.04 -10.04 -2.07
N LEU A 14 -11.87 -8.90 -2.74
CA LEU A 14 -12.12 -7.59 -2.13
C LEU A 14 -13.61 -7.40 -1.82
N ALA A 15 -14.50 -7.84 -2.72
CA ALA A 15 -15.94 -7.79 -2.48
C ALA A 15 -16.36 -8.68 -1.30
N GLU A 16 -15.82 -9.89 -1.20
CA GLU A 16 -16.02 -10.79 -0.05
C GLU A 16 -15.53 -10.16 1.26
N PHE A 17 -14.29 -9.65 1.28
CA PHE A 17 -13.72 -8.97 2.44
C PHE A 17 -14.58 -7.81 2.94
N VAL A 18 -15.16 -7.03 2.03
CA VAL A 18 -16.05 -5.91 2.38
C VAL A 18 -17.41 -6.42 2.86
N SER A 19 -17.98 -7.42 2.20
CA SER A 19 -19.24 -8.05 2.60
C SER A 19 -19.18 -8.65 4.01
N ASP A 20 -18.02 -9.20 4.39
CA ASP A 20 -17.79 -9.78 5.72
C ASP A 20 -17.52 -8.73 6.81
N GLY A 21 -17.51 -7.44 6.46
CA GLY A 21 -17.25 -6.34 7.40
C GLY A 21 -15.80 -6.23 7.87
N PHE A 22 -14.85 -6.85 7.17
CA PHE A 22 -13.45 -6.87 7.57
C PHE A 22 -12.70 -5.53 7.37
N HIS A 23 -13.36 -4.51 6.79
CA HIS A 23 -12.80 -3.17 6.66
C HIS A 23 -12.84 -2.34 7.95
N GLY A 24 -13.46 -2.83 9.03
CA GLY A 24 -13.59 -2.10 10.28
C GLY A 24 -14.22 -0.72 10.06
N SER A 25 -13.65 0.34 10.64
CA SER A 25 -14.17 1.71 10.48
C SER A 25 -13.80 2.39 9.14
N MET A 26 -13.18 1.68 8.20
CA MET A 26 -12.71 2.24 6.93
C MET A 26 -13.82 2.24 5.87
N GLU A 27 -14.93 2.94 6.12
CA GLU A 27 -16.08 3.00 5.20
C GLU A 27 -15.71 3.42 3.78
N TRP A 28 -14.68 4.27 3.64
CA TRP A 28 -14.14 4.67 2.34
C TRP A 28 -13.65 3.50 1.48
N ILE A 29 -13.34 2.32 2.05
CA ILE A 29 -13.00 1.12 1.28
C ILE A 29 -14.24 0.64 0.50
N ALA A 30 -15.38 0.55 1.16
CA ALA A 30 -16.64 0.16 0.54
C ALA A 30 -17.10 1.20 -0.48
N GLU A 31 -17.04 2.49 -0.14
CA GLU A 31 -17.40 3.60 -1.04
C GLU A 31 -16.56 3.66 -2.32
N THR A 32 -15.31 3.17 -2.27
CA THR A 32 -14.36 3.22 -3.39
C THR A 32 -14.03 1.86 -3.98
N LEU A 33 -14.84 0.83 -3.70
CA LEU A 33 -14.60 -0.57 -4.08
C LEU A 33 -14.23 -0.73 -5.56
N GLN A 34 -15.02 -0.15 -6.46
CA GLN A 34 -14.83 -0.31 -7.90
C GLN A 34 -13.50 0.28 -8.40
N ARG A 35 -13.06 1.42 -7.82
CA ARG A 35 -11.77 2.05 -8.15
C ARG A 35 -10.58 1.18 -7.76
N ARG A 36 -10.75 0.31 -6.75
CA ARG A 36 -9.72 -0.61 -6.24
C ARG A 36 -9.73 -1.93 -7.00
N ALA A 37 -10.91 -2.40 -7.39
CA ALA A 37 -11.11 -3.63 -8.12
C ALA A 37 -10.63 -3.53 -9.57
N GLU A 38 -10.83 -2.38 -10.21
CA GLU A 38 -10.59 -2.22 -11.66
C GLU A 38 -9.78 -0.94 -11.93
N PRO A 39 -8.46 -1.05 -12.18
CA PRO A 39 -7.58 0.08 -12.45
C PRO A 39 -8.05 0.97 -13.60
N SER A 40 -8.72 0.40 -14.61
CA SER A 40 -9.25 1.19 -15.74
C SER A 40 -10.38 2.16 -15.35
N THR A 41 -10.98 1.99 -14.17
CA THR A 41 -11.95 2.95 -13.60
C THR A 41 -11.28 4.29 -13.25
N LEU A 42 -9.99 4.27 -12.90
CA LEU A 42 -9.21 5.48 -12.61
C LEU A 42 -8.55 6.05 -13.86
N TRP A 43 -8.04 5.17 -14.73
CA TRP A 43 -7.34 5.53 -15.97
C TRP A 43 -7.73 4.56 -17.08
N PRO A 44 -8.70 4.91 -17.96
CA PRO A 44 -9.18 4.01 -19.01
C PRO A 44 -8.08 3.46 -19.94
N GLU A 45 -7.00 4.21 -20.11
CA GLU A 45 -5.87 3.93 -21.00
C GLU A 45 -4.75 3.12 -20.31
N VAL A 46 -4.96 2.68 -19.07
CA VAL A 46 -3.94 1.95 -18.31
C VAL A 46 -3.57 0.63 -18.99
N ARG A 47 -2.26 0.43 -19.24
CA ARG A 47 -1.73 -0.77 -19.92
C ARG A 47 -0.81 -1.61 -19.06
N SER A 48 -0.21 -1.01 -18.03
CA SER A 48 0.76 -1.65 -17.17
C SER A 48 0.76 -1.00 -15.79
N ILE A 49 1.03 -1.80 -14.76
CA ILE A 49 1.26 -1.34 -13.39
C ILE A 49 2.68 -1.72 -12.98
N VAL A 50 3.43 -0.76 -12.47
CA VAL A 50 4.79 -0.97 -11.92
C VAL A 50 4.73 -0.76 -10.42
N VAL A 51 5.05 -1.80 -9.66
CA VAL A 51 5.06 -1.76 -8.19
C VAL A 51 6.50 -1.63 -7.72
N LEU A 52 6.75 -0.66 -6.85
CA LEU A 52 8.08 -0.40 -6.29
C LEU A 52 8.03 -0.56 -4.77
N ALA A 53 9.10 -1.09 -4.20
CA ALA A 53 9.24 -1.29 -2.77
C ALA A 53 10.54 -0.65 -2.28
N MET A 54 10.50 -0.15 -1.05
CA MET A 54 11.68 0.37 -0.36
C MET A 54 11.77 -0.32 0.99
N ASN A 55 12.95 -0.86 1.30
CA ASN A 55 13.20 -1.41 2.62
C ASN A 55 13.26 -0.27 3.65
N TYR A 56 12.51 -0.42 4.72
CA TYR A 56 12.49 0.50 5.87
C TYR A 56 12.97 -0.19 7.16
N GLY A 57 13.46 -1.42 7.07
CA GLY A 57 14.03 -2.16 8.19
C GLY A 57 15.21 -1.41 8.81
N PRO A 58 15.31 -1.34 10.14
CA PRO A 58 16.40 -0.65 10.78
C PRO A 58 17.66 -1.53 10.82
N ASP A 59 18.82 -0.93 11.10
CA ASP A 59 20.10 -1.64 11.22
C ASP A 59 20.25 -2.43 12.54
N HIS A 60 19.19 -2.51 13.35
CA HIS A 60 19.13 -3.23 14.64
C HIS A 60 17.89 -4.16 14.68
N ASP A 61 17.78 -5.05 15.68
CA ASP A 61 16.58 -5.86 15.84
C ASP A 61 15.44 -4.97 16.37
N PRO A 62 14.36 -4.73 15.59
CA PRO A 62 13.27 -3.85 16.03
C PRO A 62 12.51 -4.40 17.25
N ARG A 63 12.76 -5.64 17.67
CA ARG A 63 12.14 -6.27 18.85
C ARG A 63 12.89 -5.98 20.15
N ASP A 64 14.08 -5.40 20.12
CA ASP A 64 14.85 -5.04 21.32
C ASP A 64 14.06 -4.13 22.28
N ILE A 65 13.11 -3.35 21.75
CA ILE A 65 12.21 -2.50 22.53
C ILE A 65 11.29 -3.31 23.45
N LEU A 66 10.97 -4.57 23.12
CA LEU A 66 10.06 -5.41 23.89
C LEU A 66 10.64 -5.80 25.25
N GLU A 67 11.95 -5.70 25.42
CA GLU A 67 12.60 -5.90 26.72
C GLU A 67 12.47 -4.69 27.66
N LYS A 68 12.09 -3.51 27.13
CA LYS A 68 12.05 -2.25 27.88
C LYS A 68 10.68 -2.05 28.54
N ARG A 69 10.54 -2.44 29.81
CA ARG A 69 9.28 -2.36 30.57
C ARG A 69 8.72 -0.95 30.81
N ASN A 70 9.53 0.09 30.66
CA ASN A 70 9.13 1.48 30.90
C ASN A 70 8.84 2.27 29.62
N ARG A 71 8.72 1.61 28.47
CA ARG A 71 8.48 2.26 27.16
C ARG A 71 7.51 1.43 26.33
N GLY A 72 6.77 2.10 25.45
CA GLY A 72 5.98 1.44 24.41
C GLY A 72 6.80 1.18 23.14
N ALA A 73 6.37 0.19 22.37
CA ALA A 73 6.93 -0.07 21.04
C ALA A 73 6.16 0.71 19.97
N ILE A 74 6.87 1.45 19.13
CA ILE A 74 6.32 2.09 17.93
C ILE A 74 6.77 1.26 16.73
N SER A 75 5.83 0.92 15.84
CA SER A 75 6.14 0.14 14.64
C SER A 75 7.20 0.84 13.79
N VAL A 76 8.12 0.05 13.21
CA VAL A 76 9.29 0.57 12.46
C VAL A 76 8.89 1.55 11.36
N TYR A 77 7.79 1.31 10.65
CA TYR A 77 7.34 2.19 9.56
C TYR A 77 7.03 3.63 10.02
N ALA A 78 6.77 3.82 11.32
CA ALA A 78 6.40 5.10 11.92
C ALA A 78 7.55 5.76 12.72
N GLN A 79 8.76 5.19 12.71
CA GLN A 79 9.90 5.71 13.48
C GLN A 79 10.71 6.80 12.74
N ASN A 80 10.65 6.79 11.40
CA ASN A 80 11.43 7.69 10.55
C ASN A 80 10.53 8.79 9.95
N ARG A 81 11.09 9.60 9.04
CA ARG A 81 10.30 10.53 8.21
C ARG A 81 9.11 9.81 7.59
N ASP A 82 7.97 10.50 7.51
CA ASP A 82 6.75 9.96 6.90
C ASP A 82 7.05 9.36 5.52
N TYR A 83 6.78 8.06 5.38
CA TYR A 83 7.08 7.33 4.16
C TYR A 83 6.28 7.87 2.97
N HIS A 84 5.13 8.52 3.19
CA HIS A 84 4.34 9.11 2.12
C HIS A 84 5.12 10.20 1.40
N ASP A 85 5.81 11.08 2.14
CA ASP A 85 6.62 12.16 1.55
C ASP A 85 7.83 11.60 0.81
N VAL A 86 8.52 10.64 1.42
CA VAL A 86 9.72 10.01 0.84
C VAL A 86 9.37 9.24 -0.44
N MET A 87 8.35 8.37 -0.38
CA MET A 87 7.93 7.55 -1.51
C MET A 87 7.37 8.42 -2.64
N LYS A 88 6.52 9.41 -2.33
CA LYS A 88 5.94 10.31 -3.34
C LYS A 88 7.00 11.08 -4.12
N GLY A 89 8.04 11.59 -3.44
CA GLY A 89 9.17 12.26 -4.09
C GLY A 89 9.90 11.33 -5.07
N ARG A 90 10.29 10.15 -4.61
CA ARG A 90 11.01 9.15 -5.43
C ARG A 90 10.18 8.64 -6.61
N LEU A 91 8.87 8.44 -6.41
CA LEU A 91 7.97 8.02 -7.49
C LEU A 91 7.87 9.08 -8.59
N LYS A 92 7.84 10.37 -8.23
CA LYS A 92 7.86 11.47 -9.22
C LYS A 92 9.16 11.51 -10.02
N GLU A 93 10.30 11.29 -9.36
CA GLU A 93 11.60 11.24 -10.04
C GLU A 93 11.69 10.10 -11.05
N ILE A 94 11.19 8.91 -10.70
CA ILE A 94 11.17 7.76 -11.61
C ILE A 94 10.16 8.01 -12.75
N ALA A 95 8.96 8.48 -12.43
CA ALA A 95 7.94 8.78 -13.44
C ALA A 95 8.43 9.81 -14.47
N GLY A 96 9.19 10.82 -14.04
CA GLY A 96 9.81 11.81 -14.93
C GLY A 96 10.87 11.25 -15.89
N LYS A 97 11.34 10.01 -15.67
CA LYS A 97 12.28 9.31 -16.56
C LYS A 97 11.60 8.32 -17.52
N LEU A 98 10.31 8.05 -17.31
CA LEU A 98 9.51 7.08 -18.09
C LEU A 98 8.62 7.78 -19.13
N VAL A 99 8.88 9.06 -19.40
CA VAL A 99 8.18 9.86 -20.43
C VAL A 99 8.62 9.43 -21.82
#